data_AF-A0A7S2U1Q8-F1
#
_entry.id   AF-A0A7S2U1Q8-F1
#
_cell.length_a   1.000
_cell.length_b   1.000
_cell.length_c   1.000
_cell.angle_alpha   90.00
_cell.angle_beta   90.00
_cell.angle_gamma   90.00
#
_symmetry.space_group_name_H-M   'P 1'
#
loop_
_entity.id
_entity.type
_entity.pdbx_description
1 polymer ?
#
loop_
_entity_poly.entity_id
_entity_poly.type
_entity_poly.pdbx_seq_one_letter_code
_entity_poly.pdbx_strand_id
1 'polypeptide(L)'
;RPPPPPPLLSLTSMDLFVQKHFEAGEMFPKYPRDSSGLYMKAFLPTEKEQIKSTLRKYGVVVVRMFDAKRCDQTVEAMFAEMNENQRDTATKPLKKDDPSTWETENWPTARKFLAGGVAQSEMAFRNRLDPTLVGVFAELYGTSKLWASIDHWGVMRGTVGVQYPVDDANDAKGVGGGNVTRNREDWRVPALKLHWDQDLPRYFSEIDKGAKRRYQGILAVDNCPESVGGFCAVPGSHEAAREWLRRGNRPYNYKFVPEGDAMHNHVQRFPLRKGDMVIWDFALAHANFENRGKALRLVQMIRMMPEGTLGTHDNRSPVVILKKNAALLRKVKAMRLSRKQLRLLGLERY
;
A
#
# COMPACT_ATOMS: atom_id res chain seq x y z
N ARG A 1 30.76 -28.54 22.43
CA ARG A 1 31.03 -28.12 21.03
C ARG A 1 29.69 -27.77 20.39
N PRO A 2 29.55 -26.63 19.71
CA PRO A 2 28.36 -26.39 18.89
C PRO A 2 28.31 -27.40 17.73
N PRO A 3 27.12 -27.72 17.20
CA PRO A 3 26.98 -28.63 16.07
C PRO A 3 27.70 -28.05 14.83
N PRO A 4 28.25 -28.91 13.97
CA PRO A 4 28.89 -28.46 12.73
C PRO A 4 27.87 -27.71 11.86
N PRO A 5 28.32 -26.70 11.10
CA PRO A 5 27.44 -26.02 10.15
C PRO A 5 26.87 -27.04 9.14
N PRO A 6 25.61 -26.86 8.70
CA PRO A 6 25.04 -27.74 7.69
C PRO A 6 25.88 -27.67 6.40
N PRO A 7 25.96 -28.77 5.63
CA PRO A 7 26.73 -28.79 4.40
C PRO A 7 26.19 -27.74 3.41
N LEU A 8 27.12 -27.01 2.78
CA LEU A 8 26.83 -26.14 1.65
C LEU A 8 26.19 -26.99 0.54
N LEU A 9 24.89 -26.86 0.34
CA LEU A 9 24.19 -27.45 -0.81
C LEU A 9 24.84 -26.91 -2.09
N SER A 10 25.16 -27.81 -3.04
CA SER A 10 25.68 -27.40 -4.35
C SER A 10 24.66 -26.50 -5.06
N LEU A 11 25.09 -25.30 -5.44
CA LEU A 11 24.25 -24.31 -6.13
C LEU A 11 23.80 -24.86 -7.49
N THR A 12 22.51 -24.71 -7.81
CA THR A 12 22.00 -25.00 -9.15
C THR A 12 22.51 -23.98 -10.16
N SER A 13 22.37 -24.24 -11.47
CA SER A 13 22.74 -23.26 -12.52
C SER A 13 21.96 -21.94 -12.38
N MET A 14 20.71 -22.01 -11.90
CA MET A 14 19.90 -20.84 -11.58
C MET A 14 20.48 -20.06 -10.39
N ASP A 15 20.94 -20.75 -9.35
CA ASP A 15 21.54 -20.12 -8.17
C ASP A 15 22.85 -19.41 -8.51
N LEU A 16 23.69 -20.01 -9.38
CA LEU A 16 24.93 -19.38 -9.86
C LEU A 16 24.65 -18.15 -10.75
N PHE A 17 23.60 -18.19 -11.56
CA PHE A 17 23.16 -17.04 -12.38
C PHE A 17 22.69 -15.89 -11.49
N VAL A 18 21.81 -16.17 -10.53
CA VAL A 18 21.32 -15.19 -9.55
C VAL A 18 22.50 -14.65 -8.74
N GLN A 19 23.46 -15.49 -8.35
CA GLN A 19 24.63 -15.08 -7.58
C GLN A 19 25.47 -14.03 -8.34
N LYS A 20 25.80 -14.31 -9.61
CA LYS A 20 26.60 -13.42 -10.46
C LYS A 20 25.91 -12.07 -10.72
N HIS A 21 24.60 -12.07 -10.98
CA HIS A 21 23.87 -10.84 -11.28
C HIS A 21 23.46 -10.07 -10.00
N PHE A 22 23.36 -10.74 -8.84
CA PHE A 22 23.19 -10.09 -7.53
C PHE A 22 24.43 -9.23 -7.24
N GLU A 23 25.61 -9.81 -7.41
CA GLU A 23 26.90 -9.15 -7.11
C GLU A 23 27.23 -8.02 -8.08
N ALA A 24 26.77 -8.12 -9.33
CA ALA A 24 26.92 -7.06 -10.33
C ALA A 24 25.90 -5.91 -10.19
N GLY A 25 24.90 -6.02 -9.30
CA GLY A 25 23.82 -5.03 -9.19
C GLY A 25 22.84 -5.01 -10.37
N GLU A 26 22.98 -5.96 -11.30
CA GLU A 26 22.19 -6.09 -12.54
C GLU A 26 20.78 -6.68 -12.27
N MET A 27 20.54 -7.16 -11.05
CA MET A 27 19.26 -7.79 -10.67
C MET A 27 18.12 -6.83 -10.31
N PHE A 28 18.39 -5.54 -10.13
CA PHE A 28 17.36 -4.58 -9.69
C PHE A 28 17.00 -3.59 -10.81
N PRO A 29 16.16 -3.99 -11.79
CA PRO A 29 15.87 -3.18 -12.96
C PRO A 29 15.11 -1.90 -12.61
N LYS A 30 15.26 -0.86 -13.44
CA LYS A 30 14.43 0.35 -13.35
C LYS A 30 13.00 0.04 -13.79
N TYR A 31 12.02 0.39 -12.96
CA TYR A 31 10.62 0.31 -13.33
C TYR A 31 10.28 1.42 -14.35
N PRO A 32 9.56 1.12 -15.44
CA PRO A 32 9.28 2.11 -16.47
C PRO A 32 8.37 3.25 -15.97
N ARG A 33 8.65 4.48 -16.40
CA ARG A 33 7.76 5.63 -16.26
C ARG A 33 6.77 5.70 -17.42
N ASP A 34 5.68 6.44 -17.22
CA ASP A 34 4.75 6.77 -18.30
C ASP A 34 5.38 7.77 -19.30
N SER A 35 4.65 8.13 -20.35
CA SER A 35 5.15 9.05 -21.39
C SER A 35 5.46 10.46 -20.88
N SER A 36 4.92 10.87 -19.73
CA SER A 36 5.24 12.17 -19.12
C SER A 36 6.51 12.13 -18.27
N GLY A 37 6.99 10.94 -17.90
CA GLY A 37 8.07 10.76 -16.94
C GLY A 37 7.67 11.02 -15.47
N LEU A 38 6.52 11.65 -15.23
CA LEU A 38 6.09 12.08 -13.89
C LEU A 38 5.58 10.93 -13.03
N TYR A 39 4.94 9.94 -13.65
CA TYR A 39 4.31 8.81 -12.96
C TYR A 39 4.85 7.47 -13.45
N MET A 40 4.60 6.43 -12.67
CA MET A 40 4.92 5.06 -13.07
C MET A 40 4.04 4.60 -14.23
N LYS A 41 4.62 3.80 -15.14
CA LYS A 41 3.85 3.18 -16.22
C LYS A 41 2.78 2.29 -15.61
N ALA A 42 1.52 2.62 -15.88
CA ALA A 42 0.36 1.84 -15.51
C ALA A 42 -0.17 1.04 -16.70
N PHE A 43 -0.73 -0.14 -16.42
CA PHE A 43 -1.44 -0.97 -17.38
C PHE A 43 -2.95 -0.86 -17.18
N LEU A 44 -3.73 -1.03 -18.24
CA LEU A 44 -5.17 -1.18 -18.14
C LEU A 44 -5.51 -2.58 -17.58
N PRO A 45 -6.62 -2.75 -16.84
CA PRO A 45 -7.01 -4.05 -16.29
C PRO A 45 -7.20 -5.15 -17.33
N THR A 46 -7.42 -4.79 -18.59
CA THR A 46 -7.55 -5.70 -19.73
C THR A 46 -6.20 -6.26 -20.21
N GLU A 47 -5.07 -5.62 -19.87
CA GLU A 47 -3.71 -6.01 -20.28
C GLU A 47 -3.13 -7.12 -19.38
N LYS A 48 -3.88 -8.23 -19.26
CA LYS A 48 -3.61 -9.31 -18.28
C LYS A 48 -2.20 -9.90 -18.38
N GLU A 49 -1.71 -10.15 -19.58
CA GLU A 49 -0.37 -10.73 -19.77
C GLU A 49 0.73 -9.76 -19.41
N GLN A 50 0.58 -8.48 -19.76
CA GLN A 50 1.52 -7.42 -19.43
C GLN A 50 1.56 -7.18 -17.92
N ILE A 51 0.41 -7.22 -17.25
CA ILE A 51 0.34 -7.13 -15.79
C ILE A 51 1.12 -8.29 -15.16
N LYS A 52 0.86 -9.53 -15.57
CA LYS A 52 1.54 -10.71 -15.04
C LYS A 52 3.03 -10.71 -15.35
N SER A 53 3.44 -10.38 -16.57
CA SER A 53 4.86 -10.34 -16.96
C SER A 53 5.63 -9.26 -16.23
N THR A 54 5.00 -8.10 -16.02
CA THR A 54 5.57 -7.00 -15.24
C THR A 54 5.73 -7.40 -13.78
N LEU A 55 4.70 -7.98 -13.16
CA LEU A 55 4.77 -8.43 -11.77
C LEU A 55 5.83 -9.54 -11.60
N ARG A 56 5.96 -10.47 -12.56
CA ARG A 56 7.05 -11.47 -12.54
C ARG A 56 8.43 -10.84 -12.62
N LYS A 57 8.63 -9.86 -13.51
CA LYS A 57 9.93 -9.22 -13.73
C LYS A 57 10.34 -8.30 -12.57
N TYR A 58 9.41 -7.51 -12.06
CA TYR A 58 9.70 -6.42 -11.13
C TYR A 58 9.25 -6.70 -9.70
N GLY A 59 8.39 -7.69 -9.48
CA GLY A 59 7.75 -7.95 -8.18
C GLY A 59 6.71 -6.91 -7.79
N VAL A 60 6.49 -5.91 -8.66
CA VAL A 60 5.51 -4.83 -8.52
C VAL A 60 4.91 -4.50 -9.88
N VAL A 61 3.65 -4.08 -9.91
CA VAL A 61 2.96 -3.58 -11.09
C VAL A 61 2.02 -2.43 -10.72
N VAL A 62 1.85 -1.47 -11.63
CA VAL A 62 0.84 -0.42 -11.51
C VAL A 62 -0.29 -0.69 -12.51
N VAL A 63 -1.54 -0.65 -12.04
CA VAL A 63 -2.74 -0.89 -12.83
C VAL A 63 -3.69 0.30 -12.69
N ARG A 64 -4.18 0.85 -13.80
CA ARG A 64 -5.15 1.95 -13.78
C ARG A 64 -6.55 1.43 -13.53
N MET A 65 -7.01 1.54 -12.29
CA MET A 65 -8.24 0.90 -11.83
C MET A 65 -9.47 1.77 -12.03
N PHE A 66 -9.41 3.05 -11.63
CA PHE A 66 -10.58 3.91 -11.54
C PHE A 66 -10.40 5.23 -12.29
N ASP A 67 -11.53 5.81 -12.69
CA ASP A 67 -11.56 7.15 -13.27
C ASP A 67 -11.55 8.24 -12.18
N ALA A 68 -11.40 9.50 -12.61
CA ALA A 68 -11.34 10.63 -11.70
C ALA A 68 -12.62 10.77 -10.86
N LYS A 69 -13.80 10.58 -11.47
CA LYS A 69 -15.10 10.69 -10.78
C LYS A 69 -15.21 9.70 -9.62
N ARG A 70 -14.82 8.45 -9.85
CA ARG A 70 -14.81 7.39 -8.83
C ARG A 70 -13.85 7.71 -7.70
N CYS A 71 -12.69 8.26 -8.02
CA CYS A 71 -11.69 8.70 -7.05
C CYS A 71 -12.17 9.89 -6.22
N ASP A 72 -12.80 10.89 -6.83
CA ASP A 72 -13.33 12.07 -6.12
C ASP A 72 -14.43 11.66 -5.13
N GLN A 73 -15.36 10.80 -5.54
CA GLN A 73 -16.34 10.19 -4.64
C GLN A 73 -15.70 9.38 -3.50
N THR A 74 -14.55 8.76 -3.76
CA THR A 74 -13.79 8.03 -2.73
C THR A 74 -13.15 8.98 -1.73
N VAL A 75 -12.62 10.11 -2.19
CA VAL A 75 -12.08 11.17 -1.32
C VAL A 75 -13.19 11.74 -0.45
N GLU A 76 -14.34 12.10 -1.01
CA GLU A 76 -15.50 12.59 -0.24
C GLU A 76 -15.90 11.61 0.87
N ALA A 77 -16.05 10.33 0.54
CA ALA A 77 -16.39 9.30 1.51
C ALA A 77 -15.29 9.07 2.56
N MET A 78 -14.01 9.18 2.18
CA MET A 78 -12.88 9.09 3.10
C MET A 78 -12.94 10.23 4.13
N PHE A 79 -13.16 11.47 3.70
CA PHE A 79 -13.23 12.62 4.61
C PHE A 79 -14.50 12.60 5.47
N ALA A 80 -15.65 12.21 4.92
CA ALA A 80 -16.86 12.00 5.71
C ALA A 80 -16.62 10.98 6.82
N GLU A 81 -16.02 9.83 6.50
CA GLU A 81 -15.70 8.80 7.48
C GLU A 81 -14.64 9.27 8.50
N MET A 82 -13.60 10.00 8.09
CA MET A 82 -12.63 10.56 9.03
C MET A 82 -13.27 11.56 9.99
N ASN A 83 -14.20 12.40 9.50
CA ASN A 83 -14.93 13.37 10.30
C ASN A 83 -15.90 12.72 11.29
N GLU A 84 -16.61 11.66 10.87
CA GLU A 84 -17.44 10.85 11.77
C GLU A 84 -16.64 10.20 12.92
N ASN A 85 -15.36 9.92 12.69
CA ASN A 85 -14.48 9.26 13.66
C ASN A 85 -13.50 10.21 14.35
N GLN A 86 -13.71 11.53 14.23
CA GLN A 86 -12.86 12.52 14.91
C GLN A 86 -12.87 12.32 16.42
N ARG A 87 -11.77 12.72 17.06
CA ARG A 87 -11.70 12.76 18.52
C ARG A 87 -12.62 13.86 19.04
N ASP A 88 -13.14 13.70 20.25
CA ASP A 88 -13.98 14.71 20.90
C ASP A 88 -13.26 16.07 21.08
N THR A 89 -11.93 16.08 21.01
CA THR A 89 -11.08 17.28 21.06
C THR A 89 -10.95 18.00 19.72
N ALA A 90 -11.55 17.50 18.64
CA ALA A 90 -11.46 18.12 17.32
C ALA A 90 -12.17 19.48 17.32
N THR A 91 -11.54 20.48 16.72
CA THR A 91 -12.04 21.85 16.65
C THR A 91 -12.64 22.18 15.29
N LYS A 92 -12.27 21.44 14.23
CA LYS A 92 -12.76 21.62 12.87
C LYS A 92 -12.94 20.28 12.15
N PRO A 93 -13.96 20.13 11.28
CA PRO A 93 -14.00 19.00 10.36
C PRO A 93 -12.84 19.08 9.36
N LEU A 94 -12.23 17.94 9.07
CA LEU A 94 -11.18 17.81 8.05
C LEU A 94 -11.74 18.13 6.67
N LYS A 95 -10.98 18.93 5.92
CA LYS A 95 -11.24 19.25 4.51
C LYS A 95 -9.97 19.02 3.69
N LYS A 96 -10.10 18.38 2.53
CA LYS A 96 -8.96 18.00 1.69
C LYS A 96 -8.07 19.18 1.31
N ASP A 97 -8.65 20.32 0.98
CA ASP A 97 -7.93 21.46 0.39
C ASP A 97 -7.75 22.63 1.36
N ASP A 98 -8.00 22.42 2.67
CA ASP A 98 -7.85 23.44 3.72
C ASP A 98 -6.90 22.94 4.82
N PRO A 99 -5.61 23.30 4.75
CA PRO A 99 -4.61 22.88 5.74
C PRO A 99 -4.85 23.37 7.16
N SER A 100 -5.67 24.42 7.36
CA SER A 100 -6.04 24.87 8.70
C SER A 100 -6.86 23.82 9.46
N THR A 101 -7.43 22.84 8.75
CA THR A 101 -8.16 21.71 9.34
C THR A 101 -7.25 20.52 9.65
N TRP A 102 -6.01 20.47 9.14
CA TRP A 102 -5.14 19.29 9.26
C TRP A 102 -4.31 19.24 10.56
N GLU A 103 -4.58 20.14 11.49
CA GLU A 103 -3.97 20.11 12.83
C GLU A 103 -4.24 18.79 13.54
N THR A 104 -3.29 18.36 14.37
CA THR A 104 -3.26 17.00 14.91
C THR A 104 -4.54 16.69 15.70
N GLU A 105 -5.08 17.64 16.47
CA GLU A 105 -6.34 17.52 17.22
C GLU A 105 -7.54 17.12 16.36
N ASN A 106 -7.57 17.52 15.09
CA ASN A 106 -8.67 17.25 14.17
C ASN A 106 -8.59 15.87 13.51
N TRP A 107 -7.52 15.10 13.73
CA TRP A 107 -7.44 13.74 13.17
C TRP A 107 -8.10 12.71 14.10
N PRO A 108 -8.74 11.68 13.51
CA PRO A 108 -9.31 10.55 14.26
C PRO A 108 -8.27 9.70 15.00
N THR A 109 -6.98 9.90 14.73
CA THR A 109 -5.88 9.14 15.34
C THR A 109 -4.60 9.96 15.46
N ALA A 110 -3.74 9.59 16.42
CA ALA A 110 -2.38 10.13 16.53
C ALA A 110 -1.42 9.57 15.46
N ARG A 111 -1.82 8.53 14.71
CA ARG A 111 -1.00 7.97 13.62
C ARG A 111 -0.91 8.96 12.47
N LYS A 112 0.29 9.17 11.93
CA LYS A 112 0.54 10.14 10.85
C LYS A 112 0.44 9.56 9.43
N PHE A 113 0.30 8.24 9.30
CA PHE A 113 0.26 7.51 8.01
C PHE A 113 -1.09 6.83 7.69
N LEU A 114 -1.92 6.60 8.70
CA LEU A 114 -3.20 5.89 8.59
C LEU A 114 -4.28 6.72 9.24
N ALA A 115 -5.49 6.72 8.69
CA ALA A 115 -6.61 7.52 9.21
C ALA A 115 -7.32 6.89 10.43
N GLY A 116 -6.74 5.86 11.06
CA GLY A 116 -7.34 5.16 12.20
C GLY A 116 -8.46 4.20 11.77
N GLY A 117 -8.55 3.04 12.44
CA GLY A 117 -9.53 2.00 12.10
C GLY A 117 -9.42 1.47 10.65
N VAL A 118 -10.13 0.41 10.33
CA VAL A 118 -10.26 -0.01 8.91
C VAL A 118 -11.21 0.94 8.19
N ALA A 119 -11.07 1.08 6.87
CA ALA A 119 -11.97 1.90 6.04
C ALA A 119 -13.35 1.22 5.91
N GLN A 120 -14.43 1.86 6.35
CA GLN A 120 -15.75 1.25 6.59
C GLN A 120 -16.91 1.87 5.81
N SER A 121 -16.69 2.97 5.09
CA SER A 121 -17.71 3.58 4.23
C SER A 121 -18.15 2.63 3.13
N GLU A 122 -19.39 2.81 2.67
CA GLU A 122 -19.93 2.06 1.54
C GLU A 122 -19.05 2.21 0.30
N MET A 123 -18.49 3.41 0.09
CA MET A 123 -17.54 3.67 -0.99
C MET A 123 -16.27 2.83 -0.88
N ALA A 124 -15.71 2.66 0.33
CA ALA A 124 -14.56 1.78 0.57
C ALA A 124 -14.86 0.33 0.18
N PHE A 125 -16.05 -0.18 0.54
CA PHE A 125 -16.49 -1.52 0.14
C PHE A 125 -16.74 -1.63 -1.36
N ARG A 126 -17.35 -0.61 -1.97
CA ARG A 126 -17.59 -0.60 -3.41
C ARG A 126 -16.27 -0.62 -4.20
N ASN A 127 -15.21 0.01 -3.71
CA ASN A 127 -13.86 -0.12 -4.30
C ASN A 127 -13.28 -1.53 -4.13
N ARG A 128 -13.34 -2.09 -2.92
CA ARG A 128 -12.82 -3.45 -2.63
C ARG A 128 -13.50 -4.55 -3.44
N LEU A 129 -14.78 -4.35 -3.72
CA LEU A 129 -15.67 -5.33 -4.34
C LEU A 129 -15.89 -5.03 -5.82
N ASP A 130 -15.12 -4.10 -6.39
CA ASP A 130 -15.22 -3.74 -7.80
C ASP A 130 -14.89 -4.96 -8.69
N PRO A 131 -15.75 -5.35 -9.64
CA PRO A 131 -15.53 -6.54 -10.48
C PRO A 131 -14.23 -6.48 -11.29
N THR A 132 -13.79 -5.29 -11.71
CA THR A 132 -12.55 -5.10 -12.47
C THR A 132 -11.36 -5.39 -11.57
N LEU A 133 -11.37 -4.86 -10.34
CA LEU A 133 -10.31 -5.11 -9.36
C LEU A 133 -10.24 -6.60 -8.98
N VAL A 134 -11.40 -7.21 -8.73
CA VAL A 134 -11.51 -8.64 -8.45
C VAL A 134 -10.96 -9.46 -9.62
N GLY A 135 -11.27 -9.05 -10.85
CA GLY A 135 -10.75 -9.68 -12.07
C GLY A 135 -9.22 -9.67 -12.13
N VAL A 136 -8.57 -8.53 -11.84
CA VAL A 136 -7.11 -8.42 -11.81
C VAL A 136 -6.50 -9.40 -10.81
N PHE A 137 -6.96 -9.40 -9.56
CA PHE A 137 -6.45 -10.35 -8.56
C PHE A 137 -6.78 -11.80 -8.89
N ALA A 138 -7.94 -12.09 -9.49
CA ALA A 138 -8.29 -13.44 -9.90
C ALA A 138 -7.32 -13.99 -10.94
N GLU A 139 -6.85 -13.15 -11.86
CA GLU A 139 -5.81 -13.53 -12.82
C GLU A 139 -4.43 -13.70 -12.17
N LEU A 140 -4.06 -12.84 -11.23
CA LEU A 140 -2.81 -12.99 -10.49
C LEU A 140 -2.76 -14.28 -9.67
N TYR A 141 -3.89 -14.65 -9.07
CA TYR A 141 -3.99 -15.87 -8.27
C TYR A 141 -4.36 -17.11 -9.09
N GLY A 142 -4.84 -16.98 -10.32
CA GLY A 142 -5.40 -18.08 -11.11
C GLY A 142 -6.62 -18.73 -10.45
N THR A 143 -7.44 -17.95 -9.73
CA THR A 143 -8.69 -18.41 -9.12
C THR A 143 -9.63 -17.23 -8.85
N SER A 144 -10.93 -17.44 -9.03
CA SER A 144 -11.97 -16.48 -8.67
C SER A 144 -12.43 -16.58 -7.21
N LYS A 145 -11.99 -17.62 -6.49
CA LYS A 145 -12.31 -17.81 -5.06
C LYS A 145 -11.40 -16.96 -4.20
N LEU A 146 -11.79 -15.70 -4.00
CA LEU A 146 -11.00 -14.69 -3.30
C LEU A 146 -11.73 -14.12 -2.09
N TRP A 147 -10.98 -13.61 -1.14
CA TRP A 147 -11.48 -12.69 -0.12
C TRP A 147 -10.84 -11.32 -0.30
N ALA A 148 -11.65 -10.28 -0.21
CA ALA A 148 -11.21 -8.90 -0.27
C ALA A 148 -10.89 -8.40 1.16
N SER A 149 -9.66 -7.94 1.37
CA SER A 149 -9.22 -7.45 2.68
C SER A 149 -10.02 -6.22 3.13
N ILE A 150 -10.26 -6.13 4.44
CA ILE A 150 -10.80 -4.93 5.09
C ILE A 150 -9.62 -4.23 5.78
N ASP A 151 -9.05 -3.25 5.08
CA ASP A 151 -7.83 -2.53 5.48
C ASP A 151 -8.06 -1.00 5.62
N HIS A 152 -7.01 -0.25 5.96
CA HIS A 152 -7.06 1.18 6.33
C HIS A 152 -7.18 2.14 5.14
N TRP A 153 -7.64 3.36 5.44
CA TRP A 153 -7.28 4.55 4.67
C TRP A 153 -5.83 4.95 4.99
N GLY A 154 -5.04 5.26 3.96
CA GLY A 154 -3.70 5.79 4.11
C GLY A 154 -3.67 7.29 3.80
N VAL A 155 -3.15 8.08 4.74
CA VAL A 155 -3.05 9.52 4.60
C VAL A 155 -1.66 9.99 5.05
N MET A 156 -0.98 10.82 4.25
CA MET A 156 0.16 11.61 4.71
C MET A 156 -0.14 13.09 4.51
N ARG A 157 0.11 13.89 5.56
CA ARG A 157 -0.02 15.35 5.49
C ARG A 157 1.13 15.99 4.70
N GLY A 158 0.83 17.09 4.00
CA GLY A 158 1.87 17.93 3.41
C GLY A 158 2.73 18.57 4.50
N THR A 159 4.04 18.71 4.29
CA THR A 159 4.97 19.18 5.34
C THR A 159 5.83 20.37 4.94
N VAL A 160 5.92 20.70 3.65
CA VAL A 160 6.76 21.80 3.16
C VAL A 160 5.92 22.72 2.30
N GLY A 161 6.00 24.02 2.56
CA GLY A 161 5.28 25.03 1.80
C GLY A 161 3.75 24.90 1.91
N VAL A 162 3.24 24.48 3.07
CA VAL A 162 1.80 24.32 3.32
C VAL A 162 1.14 25.70 3.34
N GLN A 163 0.07 25.86 2.57
CA GLN A 163 -0.60 27.15 2.36
C GLN A 163 -1.85 27.24 3.24
N TYR A 164 -1.80 28.07 4.28
CA TYR A 164 -2.92 28.33 5.18
C TYR A 164 -3.72 29.53 4.67
N PRO A 165 -5.06 29.47 4.67
CA PRO A 165 -5.87 30.68 4.53
C PRO A 165 -5.46 31.69 5.61
N VAL A 166 -5.30 32.96 5.24
CA VAL A 166 -5.10 34.04 6.23
C VAL A 166 -6.38 34.14 7.06
N ASP A 167 -6.28 34.03 8.39
CA ASP A 167 -7.36 34.38 9.30
C ASP A 167 -7.32 35.91 9.52
N ASP A 168 -8.35 36.63 9.06
CA ASP A 168 -8.46 38.10 9.12
C ASP A 168 -8.27 38.68 10.54
N ALA A 169 -8.37 37.85 11.59
CA ALA A 169 -8.37 38.26 12.99
C ALA A 169 -6.96 38.34 13.65
N ASN A 170 -5.93 37.65 13.14
CA ASN A 170 -4.62 37.56 13.82
C ASN A 170 -3.43 38.06 13.00
N ASP A 171 -3.54 38.11 11.67
CA ASP A 171 -2.47 38.58 10.79
C ASP A 171 -2.78 40.01 10.31
N ALA A 172 -3.10 40.89 11.25
CA ALA A 172 -3.38 42.30 11.03
C ALA A 172 -2.10 43.10 10.72
N LYS A 173 -1.46 42.81 9.58
CA LYS A 173 -0.60 43.76 8.85
C LYS A 173 -0.83 43.63 7.34
N GLY A 174 -2.03 43.98 6.91
CA GLY A 174 -2.19 44.86 5.76
C GLY A 174 -2.04 44.27 4.36
N VAL A 175 -2.49 43.04 4.09
CA VAL A 175 -2.84 42.61 2.73
C VAL A 175 -4.08 41.73 2.79
N GLY A 176 -5.21 42.24 2.31
CA GLY A 176 -6.44 41.46 2.19
C GLY A 176 -6.27 40.31 1.19
N GLY A 177 -6.80 39.13 1.53
CA GLY A 177 -6.91 37.97 0.65
C GLY A 177 -5.58 37.34 0.23
N GLY A 178 -5.02 36.46 1.05
CA GLY A 178 -3.81 35.69 0.73
C GLY A 178 -3.71 34.38 1.50
N ASN A 179 -2.66 33.60 1.22
CA ASN A 179 -2.30 32.40 1.99
C ASN A 179 -0.97 32.61 2.72
N VAL A 180 -0.88 32.23 4.00
CA VAL A 180 0.38 32.16 4.75
C VAL A 180 1.03 30.81 4.49
N THR A 181 2.31 30.83 4.12
CA THR A 181 3.08 29.59 3.92
C THR A 181 3.77 29.17 5.21
N ARG A 182 3.59 27.91 5.63
CA ARG A 182 4.24 27.32 6.81
C ARG A 182 4.80 25.93 6.52
N ASN A 183 5.92 25.58 7.15
CA ASN A 183 6.46 24.21 7.14
C ASN A 183 5.96 23.47 8.39
N ARG A 184 5.65 22.18 8.25
CA ARG A 184 5.10 21.29 9.28
C ARG A 184 5.91 20.00 9.38
N GLU A 185 7.15 20.13 9.82
CA GLU A 185 8.03 18.97 10.02
C GLU A 185 7.48 18.02 11.09
N ASP A 186 6.75 18.55 12.07
CA ASP A 186 6.01 17.78 13.06
C ASP A 186 4.94 16.85 12.44
N TRP A 187 4.47 17.14 11.22
CA TRP A 187 3.54 16.26 10.50
C TRP A 187 4.22 15.16 9.70
N ARG A 188 5.54 15.23 9.51
CA ARG A 188 6.29 14.31 8.66
C ARG A 188 6.21 12.89 9.20
N VAL A 189 5.89 11.96 8.29
CA VAL A 189 5.97 10.52 8.53
C VAL A 189 7.39 10.10 8.18
N PRO A 190 8.19 9.57 9.13
CA PRO A 190 9.48 9.00 8.80
C PRO A 190 9.32 7.86 7.77
N ALA A 191 10.34 7.68 6.92
CA ALA A 191 10.38 6.51 6.05
C ALA A 191 10.38 5.23 6.91
N LEU A 192 9.51 4.27 6.56
CA LEU A 192 9.61 2.91 7.10
C LEU A 192 10.96 2.33 6.68
N LYS A 193 11.52 1.50 7.55
CA LYS A 193 12.68 0.67 7.20
C LYS A 193 12.30 -0.19 5.98
N LEU A 194 13.24 -0.37 5.07
CA LEU A 194 13.07 -1.26 3.92
C LEU A 194 12.78 -2.69 4.44
N HIS A 195 11.67 -3.27 4.02
CA HIS A 195 11.14 -4.49 4.61
C HIS A 195 10.38 -5.37 3.62
N TRP A 196 10.10 -6.58 4.07
CA TRP A 196 9.16 -7.52 3.48
C TRP A 196 7.87 -7.58 4.31
N ASP A 197 6.74 -7.87 3.67
CA ASP A 197 5.44 -7.93 4.34
C ASP A 197 5.39 -9.05 5.40
N GLN A 198 6.16 -10.10 5.17
CA GLN A 198 6.29 -11.26 6.03
C GLN A 198 7.75 -11.67 6.15
N ASP A 199 8.08 -12.28 7.29
CA ASP A 199 9.35 -12.98 7.48
C ASP A 199 9.64 -13.92 6.31
N LEU A 200 10.77 -13.72 5.63
CA LEU A 200 11.08 -14.44 4.39
C LEU A 200 11.21 -15.97 4.59
N PRO A 201 11.87 -16.50 5.63
CA PRO A 201 11.88 -17.94 5.90
C PRO A 201 10.48 -18.53 6.02
N ARG A 202 9.58 -17.85 6.75
CA ARG A 202 8.18 -18.28 6.85
C ARG A 202 7.49 -18.19 5.49
N TYR A 203 7.66 -17.09 4.76
CA TYR A 203 7.05 -16.89 3.44
C TYR A 203 7.43 -18.02 2.48
N PHE A 204 8.72 -18.30 2.33
CA PHE A 204 9.21 -19.34 1.43
C PHE A 204 8.88 -20.75 1.91
N SER A 205 8.90 -21.03 3.22
CA SER A 205 8.43 -22.31 3.76
C SER A 205 6.97 -22.60 3.39
N GLU A 206 6.11 -21.58 3.41
CA GLU A 206 4.71 -21.71 3.00
C GLU A 206 4.60 -21.95 1.48
N ILE A 207 5.37 -21.24 0.65
CA ILE A 207 5.42 -21.45 -0.80
C ILE A 207 5.90 -22.87 -1.14
N ASP A 208 6.95 -23.36 -0.48
CA ASP A 208 7.53 -24.69 -0.72
C ASP A 208 6.54 -25.80 -0.34
N LYS A 209 5.58 -25.51 0.54
CA LYS A 209 4.43 -26.39 0.90
C LYS A 209 3.23 -26.23 -0.04
N GLY A 210 3.38 -25.49 -1.13
CA GLY A 210 2.34 -25.30 -2.15
C GLY A 210 1.43 -24.08 -1.94
N ALA A 211 1.76 -23.17 -1.00
CA ALA A 211 1.03 -21.90 -0.91
C ALA A 211 1.27 -21.04 -2.15
N LYS A 212 0.27 -20.22 -2.52
CA LYS A 212 0.44 -19.22 -3.58
C LYS A 212 1.25 -18.03 -3.07
N ARG A 213 1.98 -17.36 -3.97
CA ARG A 213 2.55 -16.03 -3.72
C ARG A 213 1.47 -15.07 -3.25
N ARG A 214 1.81 -14.15 -2.36
CA ARG A 214 0.87 -13.17 -1.80
C ARG A 214 1.18 -11.78 -2.30
N TYR A 215 0.14 -10.98 -2.42
CA TYR A 215 0.23 -9.64 -2.95
C TYR A 215 -0.42 -8.63 -1.99
N GLN A 216 0.21 -7.48 -1.84
CA GLN A 216 -0.38 -6.28 -1.25
C GLN A 216 -0.91 -5.36 -2.34
N GLY A 217 -1.64 -4.32 -1.95
CA GLY A 217 -2.00 -3.26 -2.88
C GLY A 217 -2.41 -1.95 -2.23
N ILE A 218 -2.14 -0.87 -2.95
CA ILE A 218 -2.51 0.50 -2.59
C ILE A 218 -3.14 1.16 -3.81
N LEU A 219 -4.37 1.64 -3.65
CA LEU A 219 -5.09 2.44 -4.63
C LEU A 219 -4.90 3.93 -4.34
N ALA A 220 -4.32 4.68 -5.28
CA ALA A 220 -4.23 6.13 -5.22
C ALA A 220 -5.59 6.75 -5.56
N VAL A 221 -6.25 7.37 -4.58
CA VAL A 221 -7.56 8.03 -4.78
C VAL A 221 -7.41 9.52 -5.09
N ASP A 222 -6.18 10.01 -5.06
CA ASP A 222 -5.77 11.30 -5.61
C ASP A 222 -4.40 11.18 -6.28
N ASN A 223 -3.99 12.20 -7.03
CA ASN A 223 -2.66 12.24 -7.63
C ASN A 223 -1.60 12.15 -6.52
N CYS A 224 -0.72 11.16 -6.64
CA CYS A 224 0.39 10.94 -5.72
C CYS A 224 1.72 11.17 -6.44
N PRO A 225 2.07 12.42 -6.83
CA PRO A 225 3.39 12.73 -7.35
C PRO A 225 4.45 12.51 -6.27
N GLU A 226 5.74 12.50 -6.63
CA GLU A 226 6.80 12.26 -5.64
C GLU A 226 6.81 13.28 -4.50
N SER A 227 6.31 14.50 -4.70
CA SER A 227 6.28 15.51 -3.63
C SER A 227 5.42 15.08 -2.45
N VAL A 228 4.35 14.29 -2.64
CA VAL A 228 3.44 13.92 -1.55
C VAL A 228 3.87 12.66 -0.79
N GLY A 229 5.07 12.14 -1.06
CA GLY A 229 5.49 10.87 -0.48
C GLY A 229 4.74 9.68 -1.06
N GLY A 230 4.97 8.47 -0.53
CA GLY A 230 4.24 7.30 -1.00
C GLY A 230 5.04 6.01 -0.91
N PHE A 231 4.73 5.07 -1.79
CA PHE A 231 5.35 3.75 -1.85
C PHE A 231 6.71 3.81 -2.56
N CYS A 232 7.71 3.12 -2.02
CA CYS A 232 8.95 2.84 -2.73
C CYS A 232 9.34 1.38 -2.58
N ALA A 233 10.07 0.85 -3.56
CA ALA A 233 10.48 -0.54 -3.58
C ALA A 233 11.79 -0.74 -4.34
N VAL A 234 12.37 -1.93 -4.22
CA VAL A 234 13.52 -2.39 -5.00
C VAL A 234 13.01 -3.39 -6.04
N PRO A 235 12.66 -2.96 -7.27
CA PRO A 235 12.10 -3.86 -8.26
C PRO A 235 13.06 -5.02 -8.57
N GLY A 236 12.51 -6.23 -8.70
CA GLY A 236 13.27 -7.47 -8.90
C GLY A 236 13.75 -8.15 -7.61
N SER A 237 13.69 -7.48 -6.46
CA SER A 237 14.19 -8.06 -5.20
C SER A 237 13.40 -9.28 -4.72
N HIS A 238 12.18 -9.50 -5.21
CA HIS A 238 11.35 -10.66 -4.86
C HIS A 238 11.89 -11.97 -5.42
N GLU A 239 12.62 -11.95 -6.54
CA GLU A 239 13.36 -13.11 -7.06
C GLU A 239 14.70 -13.28 -6.33
N ALA A 240 15.36 -12.17 -5.99
CA ALA A 240 16.61 -12.19 -5.23
C ALA A 240 16.45 -12.64 -3.76
N ALA A 241 15.23 -12.57 -3.21
CA ALA A 241 14.99 -12.78 -1.78
C ALA A 241 15.36 -14.19 -1.26
N ARG A 242 15.24 -15.25 -2.08
CA ARG A 242 15.68 -16.60 -1.67
C ARG A 242 17.19 -16.71 -1.56
N GLU A 243 17.90 -16.18 -2.55
CA GLU A 243 19.37 -16.18 -2.56
C GLU A 243 19.92 -15.26 -1.47
N TRP A 244 19.27 -14.11 -1.26
CA TRP A 244 19.58 -13.19 -0.18
C TRP A 244 19.54 -13.88 1.20
N LEU A 245 18.57 -14.77 1.45
CA LEU A 245 18.53 -15.59 2.66
C LEU A 245 19.67 -16.63 2.75
N ARG A 246 20.01 -17.27 1.63
CA ARG A 246 21.04 -18.32 1.58
C ARG A 246 22.42 -17.81 1.95
N ARG A 247 22.73 -16.55 1.62
CA ARG A 247 24.00 -15.89 1.94
C ARG A 247 24.24 -15.65 3.42
N GLY A 248 23.33 -16.08 4.29
CA GLY A 248 23.51 -15.97 5.73
C GLY A 248 23.26 -14.56 6.27
N ASN A 249 22.57 -13.72 5.49
CA ASN A 249 22.06 -12.44 5.99
C ASN A 249 21.02 -12.72 7.07
N ARG A 250 21.43 -12.62 8.34
CA ARG A 250 20.59 -12.88 9.51
C ARG A 250 20.36 -11.60 10.30
N PRO A 251 19.54 -10.65 9.81
CA PRO A 251 19.12 -9.55 10.66
C PRO A 251 18.34 -10.06 11.86
N TYR A 252 18.27 -9.23 12.90
CA TYR A 252 17.37 -9.40 14.03
C TYR A 252 15.93 -9.33 13.47
N ASN A 253 15.35 -10.47 13.12
CA ASN A 253 14.15 -10.69 12.29
C ASN A 253 14.38 -10.55 10.76
N TYR A 254 14.05 -11.58 9.98
CA TYR A 254 14.18 -11.61 8.51
C TYR A 254 13.06 -10.83 7.80
N LYS A 255 12.58 -9.78 8.45
CA LYS A 255 11.54 -8.89 7.93
C LYS A 255 12.13 -7.60 7.37
N PHE A 256 13.28 -7.16 7.85
CA PHE A 256 13.92 -5.92 7.40
C PHE A 256 15.18 -6.20 6.59
N VAL A 257 15.41 -5.37 5.57
CA VAL A 257 16.69 -5.30 4.87
C VAL A 257 17.69 -4.59 5.79
N PRO A 258 18.83 -5.21 6.15
CA PRO A 258 19.86 -4.61 7.00
C PRO A 258 20.37 -3.28 6.46
N GLU A 259 20.77 -2.38 7.36
CA GLU A 259 21.53 -1.19 6.96
C GLU A 259 22.85 -1.61 6.28
N GLY A 260 23.23 -0.90 5.23
CA GLY A 260 24.43 -1.21 4.42
C GLY A 260 24.22 -2.27 3.33
N ASP A 261 23.06 -2.94 3.27
CA ASP A 261 22.75 -3.84 2.16
C ASP A 261 22.64 -3.08 0.83
N ALA A 262 23.15 -3.67 -0.25
CA ALA A 262 23.15 -3.08 -1.58
C ALA A 262 21.73 -2.70 -2.06
N MET A 263 20.68 -3.42 -1.64
CA MET A 263 19.29 -3.13 -1.99
C MET A 263 18.89 -1.68 -1.69
N HIS A 264 19.45 -1.04 -0.65
CA HIS A 264 19.17 0.37 -0.33
C HIS A 264 19.53 1.33 -1.46
N ASN A 265 20.56 1.01 -2.26
CA ASN A 265 21.00 1.83 -3.40
C ASN A 265 20.09 1.70 -4.62
N HIS A 266 19.16 0.74 -4.61
CA HIS A 266 18.28 0.44 -5.74
C HIS A 266 16.80 0.76 -5.46
N VAL A 267 16.51 1.41 -4.33
CA VAL A 267 15.15 1.86 -3.99
C VAL A 267 14.65 2.87 -5.02
N GLN A 268 13.44 2.63 -5.54
CA GLN A 268 12.74 3.48 -6.48
C GLN A 268 11.42 3.95 -5.87
N ARG A 269 11.16 5.25 -5.94
CA ARG A 269 9.88 5.86 -5.54
C ARG A 269 8.83 5.61 -6.61
N PHE A 270 7.60 5.27 -6.24
CA PHE A 270 6.49 5.01 -7.16
C PHE A 270 5.44 6.13 -7.07
N PRO A 271 5.61 7.25 -7.80
CA PRO A 271 4.52 8.20 -7.98
C PRO A 271 3.40 7.58 -8.80
N LEU A 272 2.16 7.78 -8.35
CA LEU A 272 0.95 7.18 -8.91
C LEU A 272 -0.04 8.27 -9.33
N ARG A 273 -0.73 8.08 -10.47
CA ARG A 273 -1.84 8.97 -10.83
C ARG A 273 -3.07 8.62 -9.99
N LYS A 274 -3.99 9.58 -9.87
CA LYS A 274 -5.35 9.32 -9.38
C LYS A 274 -5.94 8.14 -10.16
N GLY A 275 -6.44 7.13 -9.44
CA GLY A 275 -7.02 5.93 -10.00
C GLY A 275 -6.04 4.78 -10.27
N ASP A 276 -4.73 5.01 -10.16
CA ASP A 276 -3.73 3.95 -10.28
C ASP A 276 -3.66 3.14 -8.97
N MET A 277 -3.50 1.83 -9.10
CA MET A 277 -3.23 0.90 -8.01
C MET A 277 -1.87 0.26 -8.19
N VAL A 278 -1.01 0.37 -7.18
CA VAL A 278 0.23 -0.41 -7.12
C VAL A 278 -0.03 -1.73 -6.40
N ILE A 279 0.41 -2.84 -6.99
CA ILE A 279 0.30 -4.20 -6.47
C ILE A 279 1.71 -4.79 -6.40
N TRP A 280 2.10 -5.40 -5.28
CA TRP A 280 3.44 -5.97 -5.12
C TRP A 280 3.45 -7.31 -4.39
N ASP A 281 4.46 -8.12 -4.66
CA ASP A 281 4.73 -9.41 -4.01
C ASP A 281 5.22 -9.21 -2.56
N PHE A 282 4.78 -10.06 -1.65
CA PHE A 282 5.22 -10.04 -0.24
C PHE A 282 6.74 -10.17 -0.05
N ALA A 283 7.45 -10.79 -0.99
CA ALA A 283 8.91 -10.88 -1.01
C ALA A 283 9.61 -9.68 -1.69
N LEU A 284 8.87 -8.67 -2.15
CA LEU A 284 9.46 -7.43 -2.64
C LEU A 284 9.91 -6.57 -1.44
N ALA A 285 11.17 -6.15 -1.44
CA ALA A 285 11.70 -5.20 -0.48
C ALA A 285 11.09 -3.82 -0.77
N HIS A 286 10.36 -3.28 0.20
CA HIS A 286 9.61 -2.04 0.03
C HIS A 286 9.55 -1.21 1.31
N ALA A 287 9.17 0.05 1.16
CA ALA A 287 9.02 1.03 2.22
C ALA A 287 8.05 2.14 1.78
N ASN A 288 7.91 3.15 2.63
CA ASN A 288 7.40 4.45 2.20
C ASN A 288 8.53 5.48 2.17
N PHE A 289 8.30 6.56 1.43
CA PHE A 289 9.08 7.78 1.51
C PHE A 289 8.20 8.96 1.92
N GLU A 290 8.84 9.98 2.49
CA GLU A 290 8.18 11.07 3.20
C GLU A 290 7.41 12.02 2.27
N ASN A 291 6.31 12.57 2.75
CA ASN A 291 5.65 13.71 2.10
C ASN A 291 6.45 14.99 2.37
N ARG A 292 6.96 15.62 1.31
CA ARG A 292 7.72 16.88 1.31
C ARG A 292 7.06 17.95 0.46
N GLY A 293 5.76 17.81 0.20
CA GLY A 293 4.96 18.75 -0.55
C GLY A 293 3.93 19.45 0.35
N LYS A 294 3.04 20.20 -0.28
CA LYS A 294 1.96 20.94 0.38
C LYS A 294 0.62 20.19 0.47
N ALA A 295 0.44 19.18 -0.37
CA ALA A 295 -0.82 18.44 -0.50
C ALA A 295 -0.82 17.14 0.32
N LEU A 296 -2.02 16.64 0.60
CA LEU A 296 -2.22 15.33 1.20
C LEU A 296 -1.89 14.21 0.20
N ARG A 297 -1.36 13.09 0.69
CA ARG A 297 -1.31 11.82 -0.04
C ARG A 297 -2.47 10.96 0.43
N LEU A 298 -3.38 10.61 -0.46
CA LEU A 298 -4.63 9.93 -0.13
C LEU A 298 -4.72 8.59 -0.86
N VAL A 299 -4.83 7.49 -0.10
CA VAL A 299 -4.93 6.14 -0.66
C VAL A 299 -5.87 5.24 0.11
N GLN A 300 -6.33 4.18 -0.56
CA GLN A 300 -6.99 3.03 0.07
C GLN A 300 -6.07 1.82 0.04
N MET A 301 -5.87 1.16 1.17
CA MET A 301 -5.20 -0.14 1.20
C MET A 301 -6.20 -1.23 0.78
N ILE A 302 -5.88 -1.96 -0.29
CA ILE A 302 -6.70 -3.04 -0.80
C ILE A 302 -5.80 -4.15 -1.30
N ARG A 303 -5.98 -5.35 -0.76
CA ARG A 303 -5.49 -6.60 -1.33
C ARG A 303 -6.55 -7.67 -1.33
N MET A 304 -6.30 -8.73 -2.08
CA MET A 304 -7.10 -9.94 -2.05
C MET A 304 -6.24 -11.14 -1.66
N MET A 305 -6.90 -12.19 -1.22
CA MET A 305 -6.28 -13.45 -0.85
C MET A 305 -7.16 -14.60 -1.34
N PRO A 306 -6.58 -15.73 -1.77
CA PRO A 306 -7.37 -16.91 -2.05
C PRO A 306 -8.16 -17.35 -0.82
N GLU A 307 -9.38 -17.81 -1.03
CA GLU A 307 -10.17 -18.47 0.01
C GLU A 307 -9.40 -19.69 0.56
N GLY A 308 -9.41 -19.88 1.88
CA GLY A 308 -8.78 -21.01 2.55
C GLY A 308 -7.90 -20.62 3.74
N THR A 309 -6.97 -21.51 4.12
CA THR A 309 -6.17 -21.44 5.35
C THR A 309 -5.31 -20.17 5.48
N LEU A 310 -4.89 -19.56 4.37
CA LEU A 310 -4.15 -18.30 4.40
C LEU A 310 -5.03 -17.12 4.88
N GLY A 311 -6.32 -17.12 4.52
CA GLY A 311 -7.22 -16.04 4.87
C GLY A 311 -7.79 -16.15 6.29
N THR A 312 -7.79 -17.32 6.93
CA THR A 312 -8.35 -17.49 8.28
C THR A 312 -7.45 -16.98 9.40
N HIS A 313 -6.15 -16.81 9.12
CA HIS A 313 -5.15 -16.28 10.07
C HIS A 313 -4.66 -14.87 9.71
N ASP A 314 -5.19 -14.30 8.63
CA ASP A 314 -4.85 -12.94 8.20
C ASP A 314 -5.69 -11.90 8.96
N ASN A 315 -5.03 -10.97 9.66
CA ASN A 315 -5.70 -9.94 10.44
C ASN A 315 -6.47 -8.90 9.60
N ARG A 316 -6.32 -8.92 8.27
CA ARG A 316 -7.07 -8.09 7.31
C ARG A 316 -8.14 -8.88 6.57
N SER A 317 -8.25 -10.18 6.83
CA SER A 317 -9.30 -11.00 6.26
C SER A 317 -10.68 -10.49 6.67
N PRO A 318 -11.64 -10.42 5.73
CA PRO A 318 -12.98 -9.96 6.05
C PRO A 318 -13.66 -10.86 7.08
N VAL A 319 -13.40 -12.18 7.04
CA VAL A 319 -13.95 -13.14 8.03
C VAL A 319 -13.46 -12.81 9.44
N VAL A 320 -12.18 -12.47 9.59
CA VAL A 320 -11.59 -12.12 10.90
C VAL A 320 -12.12 -10.77 11.39
N ILE A 321 -12.13 -9.75 10.52
CA ILE A 321 -12.55 -8.39 10.86
C ILE A 321 -14.05 -8.34 11.20
N LEU A 322 -14.90 -8.91 10.35
CA LEU A 322 -16.35 -8.86 10.52
C LEU A 322 -16.82 -9.70 11.70
N LYS A 323 -16.17 -10.83 11.99
CA LYS A 323 -16.46 -11.62 13.20
C LYS A 323 -16.17 -10.84 14.49
N LYS A 324 -15.13 -10.00 14.49
CA LYS A 324 -14.73 -9.20 15.66
C LYS A 324 -15.46 -7.86 15.76
N ASN A 325 -16.22 -7.44 14.74
CA ASN A 325 -16.87 -6.13 14.70
C ASN A 325 -18.34 -6.25 14.27
N ALA A 326 -19.22 -6.47 15.25
CA ALA A 326 -20.66 -6.63 15.03
C ALA A 326 -21.33 -5.38 14.42
N ALA A 327 -20.85 -4.18 14.76
CA ALA A 327 -21.38 -2.93 14.20
C ALA A 327 -21.06 -2.82 12.70
N LEU A 328 -19.81 -3.11 12.31
CA LEU A 328 -19.41 -3.14 10.91
C LEU A 328 -20.16 -4.24 10.14
N LEU A 329 -20.35 -5.42 10.73
CA LEU A 329 -21.14 -6.48 10.11
C LEU A 329 -22.58 -6.04 9.82
N ARG A 330 -23.22 -5.31 10.75
CA ARG A 330 -24.56 -4.73 10.50
C ARG A 330 -24.53 -3.71 9.35
N LYS A 331 -23.51 -2.83 9.33
CA LYS A 331 -23.32 -1.84 8.26
C LYS A 331 -23.17 -2.52 6.89
N VAL A 332 -22.33 -3.55 6.80
CA VAL A 332 -22.12 -4.34 5.56
C VAL A 332 -23.40 -5.03 5.12
N LYS A 333 -24.16 -5.65 6.04
CA LYS A 333 -25.44 -6.30 5.71
C LYS A 333 -26.48 -5.30 5.18
N ALA A 334 -26.41 -4.04 5.58
CA ALA A 334 -27.30 -2.99 5.07
C ALA A 334 -26.98 -2.53 3.63
N MET A 335 -25.76 -2.78 3.11
CA MET A 335 -25.32 -2.35 1.77
C MET A 335 -25.96 -3.12 0.60
N ARG A 336 -26.90 -4.06 0.85
CA ARG A 336 -27.60 -4.87 -0.17
C ARG A 336 -26.66 -5.50 -1.22
N LEU A 337 -25.57 -6.09 -0.75
CA LEU A 337 -24.55 -6.70 -1.60
C LEU A 337 -25.06 -7.94 -2.35
N SER A 338 -24.60 -8.14 -3.59
CA SER A 338 -24.87 -9.36 -4.35
C SER A 338 -24.21 -10.59 -3.71
N ARG A 339 -24.68 -11.79 -4.06
CA ARG A 339 -24.08 -13.05 -3.58
C ARG A 339 -22.57 -13.15 -3.89
N LYS A 340 -22.15 -12.69 -5.08
CA LYS A 340 -20.72 -12.67 -5.46
C LYS A 340 -19.90 -11.75 -4.53
N GLN A 341 -20.46 -10.60 -4.15
CA GLN A 341 -19.81 -9.67 -3.23
C GLN A 341 -19.78 -10.20 -1.79
N LEU A 342 -20.84 -10.88 -1.34
CA LEU A 342 -20.86 -11.53 -0.02
C LEU A 342 -19.81 -12.64 0.10
N ARG A 343 -19.55 -13.39 -0.99
CA ARG A 343 -18.47 -14.38 -1.05
C ARG A 343 -17.09 -13.76 -0.90
N LEU A 344 -16.85 -12.60 -1.53
CA LEU A 344 -15.60 -11.84 -1.36
C LEU A 344 -15.40 -11.37 0.09
N LEU A 345 -16.47 -11.26 0.89
CA LEU A 345 -16.39 -10.92 2.31
C LEU A 345 -16.43 -12.14 3.24
N GLY A 346 -16.45 -13.35 2.69
CA GLY A 346 -16.57 -14.60 3.45
C GLY A 346 -17.89 -14.72 4.23
N LEU A 347 -18.92 -13.99 3.81
CA LEU A 347 -20.29 -14.05 4.37
C LEU A 347 -21.17 -15.08 3.65
N GLU A 348 -20.72 -15.56 2.50
CA GLU A 348 -21.34 -16.61 1.69
C GLU A 348 -20.26 -17.61 1.26
N ARG A 349 -20.62 -18.88 1.11
CA ARG A 349 -19.71 -19.91 0.56
C ARG A 349 -19.60 -19.79 -0.96
N TYR A 350 -18.42 -20.07 -1.49
CA TYR A 350 -18.12 -20.04 -2.93
C TYR A 350 -18.78 -21.15 -3.73
#